data_AF-A0A7X0D318-F1
#
_entry.id   AF-A0A7X0D318-F1
#
_cell.length_a   1.000
_cell.length_b   1.000
_cell.length_c   1.000
_cell.angle_alpha   90.00
_cell.angle_beta   90.00
_cell.angle_gamma   90.00
#
_symmetry.space_group_name_H-M   'P 1'
#
loop_
_entity.id
_entity.type
_entity.pdbx_description
1 polymer ?
#
loop_
_entity_poly.entity_id
_entity_poly.type
_entity_poly.pdbx_seq_one_letter_code
_entity_poly.pdbx_strand_id
1 'polypeptide(L)'
;MDKDGSPALIDRDFHIRPIPKSERSYVDPLPAIPDRLADLSDRGLARPSERNDRPSRLGSILWRILDKAQINIIPPLQQRPQFSLGSQLSRLRSAAKELRVLRTWSLNALTSTWAGDYWDAASRWQGLLSQSRPDWPPAVRRTGFMLLYAKSVSARSITPVSTARTIDLMGKVRQPLRGDPAHRGPYLVLLNADFGDDDDGPARAVHAYAQPVYNSDTLFPIESEFERHVSHLLFWLQDALFEAMPDLQIGIIKPLFALETETGLCRPDFILEATYRDNPTVALVVEAMGMETDEYRAAKAKTLPRMEQIGPVFLITPLDLAKEHSAGSAQRVMQWVIHRVRHAKTGR
;
A
#
# COMPACT_ATOMS: atom_id res chain seq x y z
N MET A 1 9.50 36.28 -13.40
CA MET A 1 8.97 36.20 -12.02
C MET A 1 7.76 35.28 -12.08
N ASP A 2 7.96 33.99 -11.80
CA ASP A 2 6.88 33.01 -11.85
C ASP A 2 5.98 33.14 -10.62
N LYS A 3 4.74 33.55 -10.88
CA LYS A 3 3.63 33.52 -9.94
C LYS A 3 3.06 32.10 -9.90
N ASP A 4 3.70 31.19 -9.15
CA ASP A 4 3.03 29.96 -8.68
C ASP A 4 3.68 29.31 -7.45
N GLY A 5 4.39 30.12 -6.66
CA GLY A 5 5.12 29.69 -5.46
C GLY A 5 4.24 29.55 -4.21
N SER A 6 3.16 28.76 -4.23
CA SER A 6 2.59 28.33 -2.94
C SER A 6 3.60 27.39 -2.26
N PRO A 7 3.97 27.62 -0.98
CA PRO A 7 4.99 26.84 -0.30
C PRO A 7 4.61 25.36 -0.27
N ALA A 8 5.59 24.47 -0.51
CA ALA A 8 5.39 23.04 -0.39
C ALA A 8 4.87 22.70 1.02
N LEU A 9 3.75 21.99 1.09
CA LEU A 9 3.16 21.54 2.36
C LEU A 9 4.15 20.64 3.12
N ILE A 10 4.13 20.74 4.44
CA ILE A 10 5.12 20.13 5.37
C ILE A 10 4.38 19.21 6.35
N ASP A 11 4.86 17.98 6.53
CA ASP A 11 4.39 17.13 7.64
C ASP A 11 5.01 17.68 8.93
N ARG A 12 4.21 18.15 9.89
CA ARG A 12 4.73 18.75 11.13
C ARG A 12 5.33 17.76 12.12
N ASP A 13 5.04 16.46 12.00
CA ASP A 13 5.56 15.45 12.93
C ASP A 13 6.86 14.85 12.36
N PHE A 14 6.86 14.43 11.10
CA PHE A 14 8.01 13.76 10.47
C PHE A 14 8.81 14.66 9.51
N HIS A 15 8.39 15.92 9.32
CA HIS A 15 9.10 16.92 8.52
C HIS A 15 9.28 16.56 7.03
N ILE A 16 8.51 15.58 6.53
CA ILE A 16 8.65 15.05 5.16
C ILE A 16 8.06 15.99 4.11
N ARG A 17 8.84 16.28 3.05
CA ARG A 17 8.50 17.16 1.91
C ARG A 17 8.95 16.57 0.56
N PRO A 18 8.38 16.97 -0.57
CA PRO A 18 7.14 17.72 -0.67
C PRO A 18 5.97 16.85 -0.22
N ILE A 19 5.01 17.44 0.48
CA ILE A 19 3.66 16.90 0.44
C ILE A 19 3.06 17.38 -0.90
N PRO A 20 2.64 16.48 -1.80
CA PRO A 20 1.93 16.89 -3.01
C PRO A 20 0.75 17.79 -2.64
N LYS A 21 0.51 18.86 -3.40
CA LYS A 21 -0.70 19.69 -3.26
C LYS A 21 -2.00 18.91 -3.58
N SER A 22 -1.91 17.64 -4.00
CA SER A 22 -3.03 16.93 -4.61
C SER A 22 -4.24 16.84 -3.67
N GLU A 23 -5.40 17.15 -4.24
CA GLU A 23 -6.74 16.92 -3.69
C GLU A 23 -6.98 15.43 -3.33
N ARG A 24 -6.17 14.50 -3.89
CA ARG A 24 -6.06 13.06 -3.58
C ARG A 24 -5.54 12.72 -2.16
N SER A 25 -5.58 13.67 -1.23
CA SER A 25 -5.24 13.48 0.18
C SER A 25 -6.28 12.65 0.95
N TYR A 26 -7.45 12.43 0.35
CA TYR A 26 -8.47 11.56 0.90
C TYR A 26 -8.05 10.10 0.75
N VAL A 27 -7.59 9.53 1.85
CA VAL A 27 -7.66 8.09 2.04
C VAL A 27 -9.08 7.80 2.48
N ASP A 28 -9.82 7.06 1.66
CA ASP A 28 -11.15 6.59 2.06
C ASP A 28 -10.98 5.75 3.35
N PRO A 29 -11.46 6.24 4.50
CA PRO A 29 -11.46 5.45 5.70
C PRO A 29 -12.43 4.30 5.44
N LEU A 30 -11.88 3.13 5.18
CA LEU A 30 -12.67 1.91 5.07
C LEU A 30 -13.44 1.77 6.38
N PRO A 31 -14.77 1.55 6.37
CA PRO A 31 -15.51 1.38 7.61
C PRO A 31 -14.82 0.29 8.43
N ALA A 32 -14.52 0.60 9.70
CA ALA A 32 -13.95 -0.35 10.61
C ALA A 32 -14.84 -1.60 10.61
N ILE A 33 -14.26 -2.78 10.42
CA ILE A 33 -14.97 -4.02 10.69
C ILE A 33 -15.30 -3.98 12.18
N PRO A 34 -16.56 -4.23 12.60
CA PRO A 34 -16.89 -4.30 14.01
C PRO A 34 -15.91 -5.24 14.72
N ASP A 35 -15.23 -4.74 15.75
CA ASP A 35 -14.11 -5.37 16.48
C ASP A 35 -14.42 -6.78 17.05
N ARG A 36 -15.65 -7.29 16.91
CA ARG A 36 -16.07 -8.60 17.41
C ARG A 36 -15.31 -9.78 16.80
N LEU A 37 -14.58 -9.61 15.70
CA LEU A 37 -13.82 -10.69 15.05
C LEU A 37 -12.30 -10.50 15.00
N ALA A 38 -11.76 -9.31 15.31
CA ALA A 38 -10.35 -9.03 15.06
C ALA A 38 -9.42 -9.28 16.27
N ASP A 39 -9.97 -9.40 17.48
CA ASP A 39 -9.16 -9.54 18.70
C ASP A 39 -9.93 -10.32 19.78
N LEU A 40 -9.84 -11.66 19.78
CA LEU A 40 -10.37 -12.50 20.86
C LEU A 40 -9.51 -12.42 22.14
N SER A 41 -8.34 -11.78 22.09
CA SER A 41 -7.36 -11.74 23.17
C SER A 41 -7.54 -10.61 24.19
N ASP A 42 -8.26 -9.53 23.85
CA ASP A 42 -8.28 -8.32 24.68
C ASP A 42 -9.69 -7.98 25.21
N ARG A 43 -10.26 -8.91 25.99
CA ARG A 43 -11.48 -8.66 26.78
C ARG A 43 -11.12 -7.89 28.05
N GLY A 44 -10.97 -6.56 27.99
CA GLY A 44 -10.77 -5.84 29.25
C GLY A 44 -10.62 -4.32 29.25
N LEU A 45 -10.46 -3.65 28.12
CA LEU A 45 -10.24 -2.20 28.13
C LEU A 45 -11.27 -1.48 27.26
N ALA A 46 -12.06 -0.60 27.90
CA ALA A 46 -12.84 0.41 27.20
C ALA A 46 -11.87 1.32 26.44
N ARG A 47 -11.75 1.11 25.12
CA ARG A 47 -10.82 1.87 24.28
C ARG A 47 -11.49 3.16 23.78
N PRO A 48 -10.78 4.31 23.81
CA PRO A 48 -11.27 5.55 23.24
C PRO A 48 -11.49 5.40 21.73
N SER A 49 -12.44 6.18 21.20
CA SER A 49 -12.92 6.20 19.81
C SER A 49 -11.90 6.71 18.78
N GLU A 50 -10.61 6.36 18.91
CA GLU A 50 -9.64 6.58 17.84
C GLU A 50 -10.06 5.77 16.60
N ARG A 51 -10.60 6.48 15.61
CA ARG A 51 -10.84 6.01 14.24
C ARG A 51 -9.55 5.37 13.69
N ASN A 52 -9.43 4.05 13.84
CA ASN A 52 -8.35 3.21 13.30
C ASN A 52 -8.51 2.92 11.79
N ASP A 53 -9.47 3.56 11.13
CA ASP A 53 -9.85 3.39 9.72
C ASP A 53 -8.93 4.13 8.74
N ARG A 54 -8.17 5.13 9.22
CA ARG A 54 -7.19 5.88 8.41
C ARG A 54 -5.78 5.29 8.59
N PRO A 55 -4.99 5.13 7.51
CA PRO A 55 -3.58 4.78 7.64
C PRO A 55 -2.91 5.84 8.52
N SER A 56 -2.00 5.39 9.40
CA SER A 56 -1.19 6.35 10.17
C SER A 56 -0.43 7.26 9.23
N ARG A 57 0.15 8.33 9.76
CA ARG A 57 1.07 9.18 8.97
C ARG A 57 2.20 8.36 8.33
N LEU A 58 2.77 7.39 9.07
CA LEU A 58 3.72 6.41 8.51
C LEU A 58 3.10 5.58 7.37
N GLY A 59 1.84 5.17 7.48
CA GLY A 59 1.14 4.50 6.39
C GLY A 59 0.94 5.39 5.17
N SER A 60 0.58 6.66 5.37
CA SER A 60 0.47 7.64 4.28
C SER A 60 1.82 7.88 3.59
N ILE A 61 2.91 7.95 4.34
CA ILE A 61 4.27 8.04 3.81
C ILE A 61 4.62 6.78 3.01
N LEU A 62 4.35 5.59 3.57
CA LEU A 62 4.62 4.33 2.88
C LEU A 62 3.84 4.21 1.57
N TRP A 63 2.55 4.55 1.57
CA TRP A 63 1.72 4.54 0.37
C TRP A 63 2.22 5.51 -0.70
N ARG A 64 2.72 6.68 -0.31
CA ARG A 64 3.36 7.61 -1.27
C ARG A 64 4.63 7.02 -1.89
N ILE A 65 5.46 6.35 -1.09
CA ILE A 65 6.66 5.69 -1.60
C ILE A 65 6.27 4.54 -2.54
N LEU A 66 5.26 3.73 -2.17
CA LEU A 66 4.73 2.65 -3.00
C LEU A 66 4.20 3.14 -4.34
N ASP A 67 3.35 4.18 -4.31
CA ASP A 67 2.75 4.80 -5.50
C ASP A 67 3.82 5.37 -6.44
N LYS A 68 4.75 6.15 -5.87
CA LYS A 68 5.85 6.75 -6.63
C LYS A 68 6.83 5.73 -7.18
N ALA A 69 7.06 4.63 -6.47
CA ALA A 69 7.88 3.52 -6.94
C ALA A 69 7.12 2.57 -7.89
N GLN A 70 5.83 2.83 -8.14
CA GLN A 70 4.93 1.99 -8.94
C GLN A 70 4.95 0.52 -8.48
N ILE A 71 4.90 0.31 -7.17
CA ILE A 71 4.81 -1.02 -6.56
C ILE A 71 3.36 -1.51 -6.53
N ASN A 72 2.41 -0.57 -6.51
CA ASN A 72 0.98 -0.82 -6.66
C ASN A 72 0.53 -1.05 -8.11
N ILE A 73 1.47 -1.28 -9.03
CA ILE A 73 1.20 -1.53 -10.45
C ILE A 73 1.93 -2.81 -10.86
N ILE A 74 1.18 -3.76 -11.41
CA ILE A 74 1.71 -4.86 -12.21
C ILE A 74 1.62 -4.43 -13.67
N PRO A 75 2.75 -4.15 -14.34
CA PRO A 75 2.73 -3.71 -15.72
C PRO A 75 2.35 -4.87 -16.66
N PRO A 76 1.91 -4.57 -17.90
CA PRO A 76 1.72 -5.58 -18.93
C PRO A 76 2.94 -6.48 -19.12
N LEU A 77 2.71 -7.79 -19.32
CA LEU A 77 3.79 -8.78 -19.47
C LEU A 77 4.65 -8.55 -20.71
N GLN A 78 4.13 -7.86 -21.72
CA GLN A 78 4.88 -7.39 -22.89
C GLN A 78 6.08 -6.51 -22.50
N GLN A 79 6.02 -5.83 -21.35
CA GLN A 79 7.11 -5.00 -20.82
C GLN A 79 8.18 -5.81 -20.08
N ARG A 80 8.01 -7.14 -19.97
CA ARG A 80 8.93 -8.08 -19.29
C ARG A 80 9.31 -7.60 -17.87
N PRO A 81 8.32 -7.44 -16.98
CA PRO A 81 8.59 -6.96 -15.63
C PRO A 81 9.55 -7.86 -14.86
N GLN A 82 10.37 -7.25 -14.00
CA GLN A 82 11.27 -7.94 -13.09
C GLN A 82 10.74 -7.89 -11.66
N PHE A 83 10.24 -9.03 -11.21
CA PHE A 83 9.74 -9.24 -9.85
C PHE A 83 10.83 -9.86 -8.99
N SER A 84 11.47 -9.03 -8.16
CA SER A 84 12.32 -9.50 -7.07
C SER A 84 12.25 -8.54 -5.90
N LEU A 85 12.48 -9.05 -4.69
CA LEU A 85 12.54 -8.21 -3.51
C LEU A 85 13.60 -7.10 -3.65
N GLY A 86 14.78 -7.45 -4.16
CA GLY A 86 15.90 -6.52 -4.33
C GLY A 86 15.60 -5.38 -5.33
N SER A 87 15.02 -5.70 -6.49
CA SER A 87 14.66 -4.67 -7.49
C SER A 87 13.59 -3.72 -6.96
N GLN A 88 12.59 -4.25 -6.25
CA GLN A 88 11.50 -3.45 -5.67
C GLN A 88 11.98 -2.57 -4.51
N LEU A 89 12.80 -3.09 -3.59
CA LEU A 89 13.43 -2.26 -2.55
C LEU A 89 14.31 -1.17 -3.15
N SER A 90 14.98 -1.44 -4.29
CA SER A 90 15.73 -0.41 -5.02
C SER A 90 14.85 0.71 -5.58
N ARG A 91 13.69 0.37 -6.15
CA ARG A 91 12.69 1.36 -6.61
C ARG A 91 12.13 2.17 -5.45
N LEU A 92 11.77 1.52 -4.34
CA LEU A 92 11.28 2.17 -3.11
C LEU A 92 12.31 3.17 -2.55
N ARG A 93 13.58 2.77 -2.46
CA ARG A 93 14.68 3.67 -2.07
C ARG A 93 14.83 4.85 -3.02
N SER A 94 14.72 4.61 -4.33
CA SER A 94 14.80 5.68 -5.32
C SER A 94 13.67 6.69 -5.17
N ALA A 95 12.43 6.23 -4.98
CA ALA A 95 11.28 7.08 -4.67
C ALA A 95 11.48 7.87 -3.36
N ALA A 96 12.04 7.25 -2.32
CA ALA A 96 12.34 7.90 -1.05
C ALA A 96 13.47 8.96 -1.13
N LYS A 97 14.33 8.96 -2.17
CA LYS A 97 15.33 10.03 -2.37
C LYS A 97 14.70 11.38 -2.69
N GLU A 98 13.54 11.34 -3.34
CA GLU A 98 12.81 12.54 -3.75
C GLU A 98 11.96 13.13 -2.61
N LEU A 99 11.87 12.41 -1.49
CA LEU A 99 11.27 12.90 -0.24
C LEU A 99 12.38 13.42 0.68
N ARG A 100 12.13 14.54 1.36
CA ARG A 100 13.06 15.26 2.23
C ARG A 100 12.53 15.26 3.65
N VAL A 101 13.30 14.74 4.60
CA VAL A 101 13.00 14.80 6.05
C VAL A 101 13.47 16.13 6.63
N LEU A 102 14.62 16.60 6.16
CA LEU A 102 15.17 17.93 6.46
C LEU A 102 15.56 18.61 5.14
N ARG A 103 15.96 19.88 5.21
CA ARG A 103 16.42 20.63 4.02
C ARG A 103 17.56 19.91 3.28
N THR A 104 18.50 19.35 4.04
CA THR A 104 19.70 18.67 3.59
C THR A 104 19.48 17.17 3.40
N TRP A 105 18.63 16.55 4.23
CA TRP A 105 18.47 15.09 4.30
C TRP A 105 17.24 14.58 3.56
N SER A 106 17.46 13.64 2.63
CA SER A 106 16.37 12.87 2.02
C SER A 106 15.86 11.78 2.97
N LEU A 107 14.62 11.33 2.77
CA LEU A 107 14.07 10.19 3.50
C LEU A 107 14.92 8.95 3.26
N ASN A 108 15.34 8.69 2.01
CA ASN A 108 16.24 7.58 1.70
C ASN A 108 17.56 7.64 2.48
N ALA A 109 18.14 8.83 2.69
CA ALA A 109 19.39 8.93 3.45
C ALA A 109 19.24 8.51 4.92
N LEU A 110 18.06 8.76 5.49
CA LEU A 110 17.73 8.43 6.87
C LEU A 110 16.91 7.14 7.02
N THR A 111 16.81 6.34 5.95
CA THR A 111 16.07 5.07 5.93
C THR A 111 17.02 3.90 5.71
N SER A 112 16.96 2.87 6.57
CA SER A 112 17.57 1.57 6.28
C SER A 112 16.54 0.59 5.70
N THR A 113 16.99 -0.29 4.81
CA THR A 113 16.21 -1.45 4.35
C THR A 113 16.70 -2.77 4.94
N TRP A 114 17.59 -2.72 5.93
CA TRP A 114 18.20 -3.88 6.56
C TRP A 114 17.99 -3.84 8.07
N ALA A 115 17.30 -4.85 8.61
CA ALA A 115 16.96 -4.86 10.04
C ALA A 115 18.19 -4.88 10.95
N GLY A 116 19.30 -5.49 10.51
CA GLY A 116 20.53 -5.58 11.30
C GLY A 116 21.08 -4.22 11.75
N ASP A 117 20.89 -3.19 10.91
CA ASP A 117 21.35 -1.82 11.20
C ASP A 117 20.70 -1.23 12.47
N TYR A 118 19.53 -1.74 12.88
CA TYR A 118 18.85 -1.28 14.09
C TYR A 118 19.65 -1.54 15.37
N TRP A 119 20.37 -2.67 15.44
CA TRP A 119 21.13 -3.06 16.62
C TRP A 119 22.62 -2.74 16.53
N ASP A 120 23.09 -2.31 15.37
CA ASP A 120 24.49 -1.97 15.15
C ASP A 120 24.66 -0.44 15.16
N ALA A 121 25.21 0.07 16.27
CA ALA A 121 25.52 1.49 16.45
C ALA A 121 26.59 1.99 15.46
N ALA A 122 27.42 1.09 14.91
CA ALA A 122 28.41 1.41 13.88
C ALA A 122 27.83 1.31 12.45
N SER A 123 26.56 0.93 12.30
CA SER A 123 25.94 0.81 10.98
C SER A 123 25.93 2.15 10.24
N ARG A 124 26.00 2.08 8.91
CA ARG A 124 25.93 3.28 8.05
C ARG A 124 24.67 4.11 8.34
N TRP A 125 23.53 3.45 8.61
CA TRP A 125 22.28 4.13 8.89
C TRP A 125 22.33 4.95 10.19
N GLN A 126 22.80 4.36 11.30
CA GLN A 126 22.95 5.11 12.55
C GLN A 126 24.03 6.20 12.44
N GLY A 127 25.12 5.94 11.72
CA GLY A 127 26.13 6.97 11.43
C GLY A 127 25.57 8.17 10.67
N LEU A 128 24.68 7.97 9.69
CA LEU A 128 24.01 9.07 8.98
C LEU A 128 23.02 9.82 9.88
N LEU A 129 22.33 9.12 10.79
CA LEU A 129 21.51 9.79 11.81
C LEU A 129 22.39 10.69 12.67
N SER A 130 23.47 10.18 13.23
CA SER A 130 24.41 10.97 14.04
C SER A 130 24.93 12.20 13.29
N GLN A 131 25.31 12.06 12.00
CA GLN A 131 25.74 13.18 11.16
C GLN A 131 24.63 14.21 10.90
N SER A 132 23.37 13.79 10.87
CA SER A 132 22.24 14.70 10.66
C SER A 132 21.92 15.58 11.87
N ARG A 133 22.45 15.28 13.07
CA ARG A 133 22.14 15.95 14.34
C ARG A 133 22.12 17.49 14.26
N PRO A 134 23.11 18.18 13.65
CA PRO A 134 23.13 19.64 13.61
C PRO A 134 21.99 20.27 12.78
N ASP A 135 21.37 19.50 11.89
CA ASP A 135 20.31 19.97 10.99
C ASP A 135 18.90 19.84 11.61
N TRP A 136 18.76 19.14 12.74
CA TRP A 136 17.48 18.99 13.43
C TRP A 136 17.14 20.24 14.26
N PRO A 137 15.90 20.75 14.20
CA PRO A 137 15.46 21.83 15.07
C PRO A 137 15.56 21.43 16.56
N PRO A 138 15.89 22.35 17.48
CA PRO A 138 16.10 22.02 18.90
C PRO A 138 14.94 21.32 19.62
N ALA A 139 13.71 21.55 19.17
CA ALA A 139 12.50 20.96 19.75
C ALA A 139 12.04 19.65 19.07
N VAL A 140 12.78 19.16 18.06
CA VAL A 140 12.40 17.99 17.27
C VAL A 140 13.42 16.89 17.49
N ARG A 141 12.94 15.71 17.90
CA ARG A 141 13.80 14.54 18.06
C ARG A 141 14.37 14.09 16.72
N ARG A 142 15.67 13.80 16.72
CA ARG A 142 16.34 13.13 15.61
C ARG A 142 15.64 11.81 15.31
N THR A 143 15.12 11.68 14.09
CA THR A 143 14.30 10.55 13.68
C THR A 143 14.89 9.86 12.46
N GLY A 144 15.11 8.56 12.58
CA GLY A 144 15.42 7.66 11.48
C GLY A 144 14.24 6.78 11.11
N PHE A 145 14.34 6.11 9.96
CA PHE A 145 13.31 5.22 9.47
C PHE A 145 13.90 3.86 9.07
N MET A 146 13.07 2.82 9.08
CA MET A 146 13.42 1.55 8.44
C MET A 146 12.24 1.06 7.59
N LEU A 147 12.56 0.62 6.37
CA LEU A 147 11.62 0.02 5.42
C LEU A 147 11.95 -1.46 5.27
N LEU A 148 11.22 -2.31 5.98
CA LEU A 148 11.56 -3.71 6.19
C LEU A 148 10.51 -4.64 5.59
N TYR A 149 10.97 -5.72 4.97
CA TYR A 149 10.10 -6.86 4.64
C TYR A 149 10.00 -7.78 5.86
N ALA A 150 8.79 -8.00 6.36
CA ALA A 150 8.51 -8.72 7.58
C ALA A 150 7.59 -9.91 7.34
N LYS A 151 7.89 -11.04 7.97
CA LYS A 151 7.05 -12.24 7.88
C LYS A 151 5.78 -12.10 8.71
N SER A 152 5.89 -11.43 9.86
CA SER A 152 4.79 -11.22 10.79
C SER A 152 5.00 -9.96 11.61
N VAL A 153 3.89 -9.42 12.12
CA VAL A 153 3.85 -8.31 13.06
C VAL A 153 2.88 -8.64 14.19
N SER A 154 3.13 -8.09 15.38
CA SER A 154 2.18 -8.05 16.49
C SER A 154 1.75 -6.62 16.76
N ALA A 155 0.94 -6.38 17.79
CA ALA A 155 0.55 -5.03 18.19
C ALA A 155 1.75 -4.11 18.49
N ARG A 156 2.90 -4.67 18.91
CA ARG A 156 4.08 -3.91 19.38
C ARG A 156 5.42 -4.47 18.93
N SER A 157 5.45 -5.44 18.01
CA SER A 157 6.70 -6.00 17.51
C SER A 157 6.65 -6.32 16.03
N ILE A 158 7.81 -6.25 15.39
CA ILE A 158 8.01 -6.62 13.99
C ILE A 158 8.98 -7.80 13.96
N THR A 159 8.68 -8.81 13.14
CA THR A 159 9.64 -9.89 12.86
C THR A 159 10.09 -9.80 11.41
N PRO A 160 11.25 -9.15 11.13
CA PRO A 160 11.79 -9.03 9.78
C PRO A 160 12.17 -10.40 9.21
N VAL A 161 12.16 -10.54 7.89
CA VAL A 161 12.64 -11.78 7.24
C VAL A 161 14.16 -11.90 7.31
N SER A 162 14.86 -10.77 7.32
CA SER A 162 16.33 -10.71 7.29
C SER A 162 17.04 -11.24 8.55
N THR A 163 16.32 -11.48 9.64
CA THR A 163 16.91 -11.84 10.93
C THR A 163 15.94 -12.63 11.79
N ALA A 164 16.46 -13.43 12.72
CA ALA A 164 15.66 -14.12 13.73
C ALA A 164 15.19 -13.20 14.87
N ARG A 165 15.79 -12.00 15.01
CA ARG A 165 15.49 -11.05 16.07
C ARG A 165 14.20 -10.27 15.79
N THR A 166 13.44 -9.98 16.83
CA THR A 166 12.27 -9.08 16.78
C THR A 166 12.69 -7.65 17.10
N ILE A 167 12.04 -6.68 16.45
CA ILE A 167 12.15 -5.26 16.80
C ILE A 167 10.91 -4.90 17.61
N ASP A 168 11.09 -4.57 18.89
CA ASP A 168 10.01 -4.15 19.78
C ASP A 168 9.81 -2.63 19.73
N LEU A 169 8.56 -2.21 19.75
CA LEU A 169 8.16 -0.81 19.61
C LEU A 169 7.69 -0.20 20.94
N MET A 170 8.01 1.08 21.12
CA MET A 170 7.50 1.88 22.24
C MET A 170 6.02 2.24 22.09
N GLY A 171 5.53 2.33 20.86
CA GLY A 171 4.12 2.50 20.53
C GLY A 171 3.52 1.28 19.84
N LYS A 172 2.49 1.52 19.03
CA LYS A 172 1.77 0.48 18.27
C LYS A 172 2.28 0.31 16.84
N VAL A 173 2.24 -0.93 16.34
CA VAL A 173 2.26 -1.25 14.91
C VAL A 173 0.83 -1.07 14.39
N ARG A 174 0.61 -0.11 13.49
CA ARG A 174 -0.67 0.05 12.81
C ARG A 174 -0.69 -0.79 11.52
N GLN A 175 -1.84 -1.33 11.17
CA GLN A 175 -2.05 -2.10 9.94
C GLN A 175 -3.49 -1.88 9.45
N PRO A 176 -3.79 -2.11 8.16
CA PRO A 176 -5.18 -2.17 7.67
C PRO A 176 -6.01 -3.14 8.52
N LEU A 177 -7.28 -2.80 8.78
CA LEU A 177 -8.16 -3.57 9.67
C LEU A 177 -8.94 -4.71 8.97
N ARG A 178 -8.72 -4.94 7.66
CA ARG A 178 -9.52 -5.90 6.87
C ARG A 178 -8.97 -7.33 6.89
N GLY A 179 -9.87 -8.32 6.89
CA GLY A 179 -9.53 -9.75 6.92
C GLY A 179 -9.02 -10.23 8.28
N ASP A 180 -8.64 -11.51 8.38
CA ASP A 180 -8.09 -12.09 9.61
C ASP A 180 -6.64 -11.62 9.84
N PRO A 181 -6.32 -10.96 10.98
CA PRO A 181 -4.94 -10.56 11.32
C PRO A 181 -3.91 -11.68 11.19
N ALA A 182 -4.26 -12.93 11.47
CA ALA A 182 -3.34 -14.07 11.40
C ALA A 182 -2.85 -14.39 9.97
N HIS A 183 -3.66 -14.06 8.96
CA HIS A 183 -3.44 -14.42 7.56
C HIS A 183 -3.15 -13.22 6.65
N ARG A 184 -2.89 -12.04 7.23
CA ARG A 184 -2.57 -10.81 6.47
C ARG A 184 -1.14 -10.79 5.94
N GLY A 185 -0.18 -11.44 6.59
CA GLY A 185 1.22 -11.41 6.17
C GLY A 185 1.46 -12.01 4.78
N PRO A 186 2.62 -11.74 4.16
CA PRO A 186 3.74 -10.95 4.67
C PRO A 186 3.49 -9.43 4.58
N TYR A 187 4.41 -8.63 5.16
CA TYR A 187 4.25 -7.19 5.29
C TYR A 187 5.46 -6.42 4.76
N LEU A 188 5.19 -5.26 4.18
CA LEU A 188 6.16 -4.16 4.05
C LEU A 188 5.92 -3.18 5.18
N VAL A 189 6.93 -2.97 6.01
CA VAL A 189 6.82 -2.19 7.25
C VAL A 189 7.66 -0.93 7.15
N LEU A 190 7.05 0.23 7.39
CA LEU A 190 7.76 1.47 7.64
C LEU A 190 7.68 1.77 9.14
N LEU A 191 8.83 1.74 9.82
CA LEU A 191 8.95 2.14 11.22
C LEU A 191 9.80 3.40 11.34
N ASN A 192 9.55 4.19 12.38
CA ASN A 192 10.44 5.27 12.79
C ASN A 192 11.20 4.89 14.06
N ALA A 193 12.44 5.36 14.17
CA ALA A 193 13.29 5.21 15.34
C ALA A 193 13.77 6.57 15.83
N ASP A 194 13.82 6.73 17.16
CA ASP A 194 14.42 7.89 17.85
C ASP A 194 15.48 7.41 18.86
N PHE A 195 16.04 8.34 19.62
CA PHE A 195 17.02 8.06 20.66
C PHE A 195 16.48 8.34 22.07
N GLY A 196 15.16 8.61 22.20
CA GLY A 196 14.55 8.98 23.46
C GLY A 196 14.97 10.36 23.97
N ASP A 197 15.18 10.47 25.28
CA ASP A 197 15.62 11.72 25.92
C ASP A 197 17.15 11.85 25.92
N ASP A 198 17.87 10.73 25.77
CA ASP A 198 19.30 10.69 25.55
C ASP A 198 19.59 10.57 24.05
N ASP A 199 19.81 11.70 23.38
CA ASP A 199 20.08 11.74 21.93
C ASP A 199 21.38 11.01 21.52
N ASP A 200 22.19 10.56 22.47
CA ASP A 200 23.38 9.74 22.24
C ASP A 200 23.20 8.26 22.69
N GLY A 201 21.99 7.91 23.15
CA GLY A 201 21.60 6.57 23.57
C GLY A 201 21.40 5.57 22.43
N PRO A 202 20.91 4.35 22.71
CA PRO A 202 20.61 3.37 21.66
C PRO A 202 19.37 3.77 20.85
N ALA A 203 19.39 3.43 19.55
CA ALA A 203 18.23 3.60 18.69
C ALA A 203 17.01 2.82 19.24
N ARG A 204 15.84 3.45 19.18
CA ARG A 204 14.60 2.95 19.73
C ARG A 204 13.47 3.05 18.73
N ALA A 205 12.89 1.93 18.34
CA ALA A 205 11.72 1.90 17.47
C ALA A 205 10.49 2.47 18.20
N VAL A 206 9.84 3.45 17.60
CA VAL A 206 8.74 4.19 18.24
C VAL A 206 7.39 3.73 17.71
N HIS A 207 7.12 3.96 16.43
CA HIS A 207 5.88 3.56 15.76
C HIS A 207 6.19 2.84 14.46
N ALA A 208 5.23 2.04 13.99
CA ALA A 208 5.29 1.46 12.67
C ALA A 208 3.93 1.43 12.00
N TYR A 209 3.98 1.36 10.67
CA TYR A 209 2.88 0.94 9.85
C TYR A 209 3.29 -0.28 9.04
N ALA A 210 2.49 -1.34 9.11
CA ALA A 210 2.68 -2.59 8.40
C ALA A 210 1.62 -2.69 7.29
N GLN A 211 2.05 -2.56 6.05
CA GLN A 211 1.23 -2.79 4.86
C GLN A 211 1.32 -4.27 4.48
N PRO A 212 0.22 -5.04 4.50
CA PRO A 212 0.20 -6.35 3.88
C PRO A 212 0.56 -6.25 2.40
N VAL A 213 1.37 -7.18 1.91
CA VAL A 213 1.80 -7.25 0.50
C VAL A 213 1.61 -8.65 -0.04
N TYR A 214 1.54 -8.80 -1.36
CA TYR A 214 1.24 -10.06 -2.03
C TYR A 214 2.27 -11.17 -1.71
N ASN A 215 3.57 -10.92 -1.92
CA ASN A 215 4.66 -11.80 -1.45
C ASN A 215 6.03 -11.09 -1.57
N SER A 216 7.14 -11.82 -1.46
CA SER A 216 8.49 -11.27 -1.58
C SER A 216 8.87 -10.88 -3.00
N ASP A 217 8.31 -11.57 -3.99
CA ASP A 217 8.64 -11.37 -5.40
C ASP A 217 7.87 -10.18 -5.95
N THR A 218 6.69 -9.93 -5.39
CA THR A 218 5.78 -8.86 -5.76
C THR A 218 5.25 -8.20 -4.48
N LEU A 219 5.83 -7.05 -4.11
CA LEU A 219 5.43 -6.25 -2.95
C LEU A 219 4.11 -5.49 -3.17
N PHE A 220 3.28 -5.94 -4.12
CA PHE A 220 2.00 -5.35 -4.45
C PHE A 220 1.12 -5.28 -3.19
N PRO A 221 0.63 -4.09 -2.81
CA PRO A 221 -0.07 -3.88 -1.55
C PRO A 221 -1.45 -4.56 -1.57
N ILE A 222 -1.77 -5.21 -0.45
CA ILE A 222 -3.02 -5.94 -0.22
C ILE A 222 -3.69 -5.46 1.07
N GLU A 223 -5.02 -5.48 1.14
CA GLU A 223 -5.75 -5.10 2.35
C GLU A 223 -6.35 -6.28 3.13
N SER A 224 -6.54 -7.45 2.49
CA SER A 224 -7.10 -8.64 3.14
C SER A 224 -6.66 -9.94 2.45
N GLU A 225 -6.81 -11.08 3.11
CA GLU A 225 -6.58 -12.39 2.50
C GLU A 225 -7.48 -12.63 1.28
N PHE A 226 -8.74 -12.21 1.33
CA PHE A 226 -9.63 -12.30 0.17
C PHE A 226 -9.08 -11.49 -1.03
N GLU A 227 -8.63 -10.27 -0.78
CA GLU A 227 -8.00 -9.43 -1.81
C GLU A 227 -6.69 -10.06 -2.35
N ARG A 228 -5.95 -10.80 -1.53
CA ARG A 228 -4.80 -11.61 -1.98
C ARG A 228 -5.22 -12.68 -2.98
N HIS A 229 -6.32 -13.40 -2.73
CA HIS A 229 -6.86 -14.39 -3.66
C HIS A 229 -7.37 -13.75 -4.96
N VAL A 230 -8.03 -12.58 -4.87
CA VAL A 230 -8.41 -11.80 -6.07
C VAL A 230 -7.18 -11.38 -6.87
N SER A 231 -6.12 -10.91 -6.20
CA SER A 231 -4.86 -10.55 -6.87
C SER A 231 -4.24 -11.76 -7.58
N HIS A 232 -4.25 -12.94 -6.94
CA HIS A 232 -3.79 -14.18 -7.56
C HIS A 232 -4.56 -14.50 -8.85
N LEU A 233 -5.90 -14.38 -8.82
CA LEU A 233 -6.74 -14.56 -10.00
C LEU A 233 -6.41 -13.55 -11.10
N LEU A 234 -6.21 -12.27 -10.76
CA LEU A 234 -5.89 -11.23 -11.74
C LEU A 234 -4.50 -11.41 -12.36
N PHE A 235 -3.51 -11.86 -11.58
CA PHE A 235 -2.16 -12.14 -12.09
C PHE A 235 -2.19 -13.35 -13.03
N TRP A 236 -2.87 -14.42 -12.62
CA TRP A 236 -3.12 -15.57 -13.48
C TRP A 236 -3.86 -15.18 -14.77
N LEU A 237 -4.86 -14.29 -14.67
CA LEU A 237 -5.62 -13.81 -15.81
C LEU A 237 -4.72 -13.07 -16.82
N GLN A 238 -3.80 -12.25 -16.32
CA GLN A 238 -2.83 -11.54 -17.15
C GLN A 238 -1.93 -12.53 -17.91
N ASP A 239 -1.40 -13.55 -17.23
CA ASP A 239 -0.60 -14.61 -17.84
C ASP A 239 -1.42 -15.37 -18.91
N ALA A 240 -2.62 -15.83 -18.56
CA ALA A 240 -3.47 -16.60 -19.46
C ALA A 240 -3.87 -15.81 -20.72
N LEU A 241 -4.19 -14.52 -20.56
CA LEU A 241 -4.53 -13.64 -21.68
C LEU A 241 -3.31 -13.24 -22.51
N PHE A 242 -2.13 -13.14 -21.92
CA PHE A 242 -0.89 -12.89 -22.66
C PHE A 242 -0.56 -14.06 -23.59
N GLU A 243 -0.70 -15.30 -23.12
CA GLU A 243 -0.52 -16.50 -23.95
C GLU A 243 -1.58 -16.61 -25.06
N ALA A 244 -2.86 -16.35 -24.73
CA ALA A 244 -3.96 -16.49 -25.68
C ALA A 244 -4.10 -15.32 -26.67
N MET A 245 -3.71 -14.10 -26.26
CA MET A 245 -3.86 -12.86 -27.01
C MET A 245 -2.62 -11.95 -26.78
N PRO A 246 -1.46 -12.23 -27.42
CA PRO A 246 -0.21 -11.50 -27.16
C PRO A 246 -0.28 -9.98 -27.43
N ASP A 247 -1.18 -9.53 -28.31
CA ASP A 247 -1.44 -8.11 -28.60
C ASP A 247 -2.26 -7.39 -27.50
N LEU A 248 -2.80 -8.13 -26.53
CA LEU A 248 -3.59 -7.59 -25.42
C LEU A 248 -2.65 -7.24 -24.26
N GLN A 249 -2.41 -5.95 -24.06
CA GLN A 249 -1.67 -5.43 -22.92
C GLN A 249 -2.62 -5.16 -21.77
N ILE A 250 -2.37 -5.73 -20.60
CA ILE A 250 -3.17 -5.50 -19.39
C ILE A 250 -2.23 -5.06 -18.27
N GLY A 251 -2.38 -3.85 -17.76
CA GLY A 251 -1.78 -3.41 -16.50
C GLY A 251 -2.78 -3.61 -15.37
N ILE A 252 -2.30 -4.00 -14.17
CA ILE A 252 -3.13 -4.17 -12.97
C ILE A 252 -2.70 -3.15 -11.93
N ILE A 253 -3.61 -2.29 -11.52
CA ILE A 253 -3.34 -1.19 -10.61
C ILE A 253 -4.15 -1.39 -9.33
N LYS A 254 -3.49 -1.24 -8.18
CA LYS A 254 -4.13 -1.05 -6.87
C LYS A 254 -4.14 0.44 -6.54
N PRO A 255 -5.29 1.13 -6.64
CA PRO A 255 -5.38 2.53 -6.21
C PRO A 255 -5.09 2.64 -4.71
N LEU A 256 -4.01 3.35 -4.34
CA LEU A 256 -3.69 3.61 -2.93
C LEU A 256 -4.46 4.80 -2.38
N PHE A 257 -4.73 5.79 -3.23
CA PHE A 257 -5.46 7.01 -2.92
C PHE A 257 -6.80 7.02 -3.64
N ALA A 258 -7.76 7.80 -3.12
CA ALA A 258 -9.03 7.96 -3.79
C ALA A 258 -8.87 8.67 -5.13
N LEU A 259 -9.72 8.28 -6.07
CA LEU A 259 -9.88 8.86 -7.39
C LEU A 259 -11.09 9.80 -7.37
N GLU A 260 -10.95 10.90 -8.09
CA GLU A 260 -12.03 11.87 -8.30
C GLU A 260 -12.96 11.39 -9.41
N THR A 261 -14.26 11.50 -9.14
CA THR A 261 -15.34 11.27 -10.11
C THR A 261 -16.31 12.43 -9.98
N GLU A 262 -17.18 12.64 -10.97
CA GLU A 262 -18.15 13.74 -10.96
C GLU A 262 -19.10 13.66 -9.76
N THR A 263 -19.36 12.44 -9.26
CA THR A 263 -20.27 12.18 -8.13
C THR A 263 -19.54 11.96 -6.80
N GLY A 264 -18.25 12.31 -6.75
CA GLY A 264 -17.43 12.33 -5.56
C GLY A 264 -16.28 11.31 -5.58
N LEU A 265 -15.58 11.20 -4.45
CA LEU A 265 -14.40 10.35 -4.35
C LEU A 265 -14.78 8.87 -4.24
N CYS A 266 -14.00 8.02 -4.90
CA CYS A 266 -14.06 6.56 -4.71
C CYS A 266 -12.66 5.96 -4.81
N ARG A 267 -12.47 4.76 -4.28
CA ARG A 267 -11.21 4.02 -4.39
C ARG A 267 -11.53 2.57 -4.75
N PRO A 268 -11.43 2.21 -6.05
CA PRO A 268 -11.57 0.83 -6.46
C PRO A 268 -10.59 -0.09 -5.78
N ASP A 269 -10.97 -1.36 -5.63
CA ASP A 269 -10.05 -2.38 -5.13
C ASP A 269 -8.98 -2.68 -6.18
N PHE A 270 -9.33 -2.74 -7.47
CA PHE A 270 -8.39 -2.88 -8.58
C PHE A 270 -8.88 -2.15 -9.83
N ILE A 271 -7.93 -1.70 -10.67
CA ILE A 271 -8.18 -1.20 -12.01
C ILE A 271 -7.31 -1.97 -12.99
N LEU A 272 -7.90 -2.50 -14.05
CA LEU A 272 -7.19 -3.07 -15.19
C LEU A 272 -7.15 -2.03 -16.30
N GLU A 273 -5.95 -1.60 -16.68
CA GLU A 273 -5.75 -0.80 -17.88
C GLU A 273 -5.45 -1.75 -19.04
N ALA A 274 -6.41 -1.89 -19.95
CA ALA A 274 -6.32 -2.86 -21.03
C ALA A 274 -6.28 -2.18 -22.41
N THR A 275 -5.31 -2.56 -23.23
CA THR A 275 -5.12 -2.05 -24.59
C THR A 275 -4.97 -3.22 -25.54
N TYR A 276 -5.75 -3.26 -26.63
CA TYR A 276 -5.64 -4.30 -27.64
C TYR A 276 -5.36 -3.69 -29.00
N ARG A 277 -4.17 -3.97 -29.53
CA ARG A 277 -3.69 -3.38 -30.79
C ARG A 277 -3.83 -1.85 -30.76
N ASP A 278 -4.39 -1.26 -31.81
CA ASP A 278 -4.60 0.18 -31.95
C ASP A 278 -5.92 0.69 -31.32
N ASN A 279 -6.58 -0.12 -30.47
CA ASN A 279 -7.74 0.36 -29.73
C ASN A 279 -7.28 1.29 -28.59
N PRO A 280 -8.08 2.31 -28.24
CA PRO A 280 -7.84 3.10 -27.04
C PRO A 280 -7.77 2.21 -25.79
N THR A 281 -6.91 2.60 -24.85
CA THR A 281 -6.84 1.95 -23.53
C THR A 281 -8.18 2.11 -22.82
N VAL A 282 -8.71 1.01 -22.29
CA VAL A 282 -9.91 1.00 -21.45
C VAL A 282 -9.53 0.72 -20.00
N ALA A 283 -10.12 1.48 -19.08
CA ALA A 283 -10.08 1.18 -17.66
C ALA A 283 -11.23 0.24 -17.30
N LEU A 284 -10.92 -0.87 -16.64
CA LEU A 284 -11.87 -1.85 -16.16
C LEU A 284 -11.73 -1.97 -14.64
N VAL A 285 -12.82 -1.81 -13.90
CA VAL A 285 -12.81 -1.80 -12.43
C VAL A 285 -13.12 -3.21 -11.93
N VAL A 286 -12.34 -3.72 -10.99
CA VAL A 286 -12.64 -5.00 -10.30
C VAL A 286 -12.76 -4.74 -8.80
N GLU A 287 -13.89 -5.13 -8.22
CA GLU A 287 -14.21 -4.94 -6.81
C GLU A 287 -14.21 -6.26 -6.04
N ALA A 288 -13.47 -6.30 -4.93
CA ALA A 288 -13.36 -7.47 -4.08
C ALA A 288 -14.40 -7.40 -2.96
N MET A 289 -15.49 -8.16 -3.12
CA MET A 289 -16.61 -8.23 -2.19
C MET A 289 -16.36 -9.26 -1.07
N GLY A 290 -15.27 -9.11 -0.33
CA GLY A 290 -14.81 -10.10 0.66
C GLY A 290 -15.61 -10.19 1.96
N MET A 291 -16.62 -9.32 2.16
CA MET A 291 -17.51 -9.34 3.32
C MET A 291 -18.94 -9.10 2.89
N GLU A 292 -19.87 -9.76 3.59
CA GLU A 292 -21.31 -9.68 3.32
C GLU A 292 -22.09 -9.02 4.47
N THR A 293 -21.50 -8.03 5.15
CA THR A 293 -22.28 -7.27 6.16
C THR A 293 -23.17 -6.23 5.48
N ASP A 294 -24.35 -5.97 6.05
CA ASP A 294 -25.27 -4.97 5.52
C ASP A 294 -24.66 -3.56 5.46
N GLU A 295 -23.80 -3.23 6.43
CA GLU A 295 -23.03 -1.98 6.49
C GLU A 295 -22.02 -1.89 5.33
N TYR A 296 -21.33 -2.99 5.02
CA TYR A 296 -20.40 -3.07 3.89
C TYR A 296 -21.13 -2.94 2.55
N ARG A 297 -22.28 -3.61 2.41
CA ARG A 297 -23.15 -3.52 1.23
C ARG A 297 -23.70 -2.11 1.04
N ALA A 298 -24.16 -1.45 2.11
CA ALA A 298 -24.68 -0.08 2.07
C ALA A 298 -23.59 0.96 1.74
N ALA A 299 -22.37 0.77 2.22
CA ALA A 299 -21.23 1.61 1.83
C ALA A 299 -20.90 1.43 0.34
N LYS A 300 -20.80 0.19 -0.14
CA LYS A 300 -20.50 -0.11 -1.55
C LYS A 300 -21.62 0.35 -2.50
N ALA A 301 -22.89 0.27 -2.10
CA ALA A 301 -24.01 0.79 -2.90
C ALA A 301 -23.88 2.29 -3.22
N LYS A 302 -23.19 3.07 -2.36
CA LYS A 302 -22.91 4.49 -2.61
C LYS A 302 -21.67 4.71 -3.48
N THR A 303 -20.68 3.83 -3.43
CA THR A 303 -19.42 4.00 -4.16
C THR A 303 -19.42 3.34 -5.54
N LEU A 304 -20.21 2.29 -5.75
CA LEU A 304 -20.31 1.60 -7.04
C LEU A 304 -20.72 2.54 -8.19
N PRO A 305 -21.73 3.42 -8.05
CA PRO A 305 -22.06 4.37 -9.12
C PRO A 305 -20.92 5.34 -9.46
N ARG A 306 -20.04 5.64 -8.49
CA ARG A 306 -18.83 6.46 -8.74
C ARG A 306 -17.80 5.67 -9.53
N MET A 307 -17.60 4.40 -9.17
CA MET A 307 -16.64 3.51 -9.85
C MET A 307 -17.05 3.24 -11.31
N GLU A 308 -18.35 3.17 -11.60
CA GLU A 308 -18.87 3.03 -12.96
C GLU A 308 -18.51 4.23 -13.87
N GLN A 309 -18.20 5.40 -13.31
CA GLN A 309 -17.67 6.54 -14.06
C GLN A 309 -16.21 6.36 -14.50
N ILE A 310 -15.45 5.51 -13.79
CA ILE A 310 -14.06 5.16 -14.17
C ILE A 310 -14.09 4.17 -15.32
N GLY A 311 -14.97 3.17 -15.24
CA GLY A 311 -15.14 2.16 -16.27
C GLY A 311 -16.08 1.04 -15.84
N PRO A 312 -16.32 0.05 -16.72
CA PRO A 312 -17.15 -1.10 -16.39
C PRO A 312 -16.64 -1.81 -15.12
N VAL A 313 -17.56 -2.13 -14.22
CA VAL A 313 -17.24 -2.78 -12.93
C VAL A 313 -17.54 -4.28 -13.00
N PHE A 314 -16.62 -5.10 -12.49
CA PHE A 314 -16.82 -6.52 -12.25
C PHE A 314 -16.68 -6.81 -10.75
N LEU A 315 -17.66 -7.50 -10.17
CA LEU A 315 -17.67 -7.85 -8.75
C LEU A 315 -17.15 -9.28 -8.57
N ILE A 316 -16.23 -9.49 -7.62
CA ILE A 316 -15.75 -10.82 -7.23
C ILE A 316 -16.12 -11.06 -5.76
N THR A 317 -16.84 -12.13 -5.50
CA THR A 317 -17.33 -12.57 -4.20
C THR A 317 -16.59 -13.84 -3.73
N PRO A 318 -16.68 -14.22 -2.43
CA PRO A 318 -16.13 -15.48 -1.94
C PRO A 318 -16.60 -16.71 -2.72
N LEU A 319 -17.87 -16.72 -3.16
CA LEU A 319 -18.42 -17.82 -3.95
C LEU A 319 -17.70 -17.97 -5.29
N ASP A 320 -17.27 -16.87 -5.91
CA ASP A 320 -16.57 -16.89 -7.19
C ASP A 320 -15.20 -17.58 -7.09
N LEU A 321 -14.55 -17.52 -5.92
CA LEU A 321 -13.24 -18.12 -5.66
C LEU A 321 -13.32 -19.48 -4.97
N ALA A 322 -14.51 -19.94 -4.60
CA ALA A 322 -14.69 -21.29 -4.06
C ALA A 322 -14.21 -22.33 -5.07
N LYS A 323 -13.58 -23.42 -4.60
CA LYS A 323 -12.93 -24.43 -5.44
C LYS A 323 -13.83 -24.92 -6.58
N GLU A 324 -15.12 -25.13 -6.28
CA GLU A 324 -16.15 -25.61 -7.20
C GLU A 324 -16.49 -24.62 -8.32
N HIS A 325 -16.33 -23.31 -8.10
CA HIS A 325 -16.72 -22.25 -9.03
C HIS A 325 -15.52 -21.52 -9.66
N SER A 326 -14.34 -21.66 -9.08
CA SER A 326 -13.12 -20.93 -9.44
C SER A 326 -12.81 -20.92 -10.95
N ALA A 327 -12.88 -22.08 -11.61
CA ALA A 327 -12.64 -22.19 -13.06
C ALA A 327 -13.69 -21.44 -13.89
N GLY A 328 -14.98 -21.58 -13.55
CA GLY A 328 -16.07 -20.87 -14.24
C GLY A 328 -16.00 -19.36 -14.01
N SER A 329 -15.66 -18.92 -12.80
CA SER A 329 -15.45 -17.50 -12.47
C SER A 329 -14.27 -16.91 -13.22
N ALA A 330 -13.16 -17.62 -13.28
CA ALA A 330 -11.99 -17.21 -14.06
C ALA A 330 -12.34 -17.02 -15.55
N GLN A 331 -13.10 -17.96 -16.12
CA GLN A 331 -13.58 -17.86 -17.50
C GLN A 331 -14.51 -16.65 -17.72
N ARG A 332 -15.42 -16.37 -16.77
CA ARG A 332 -16.30 -15.19 -16.85
C ARG A 332 -15.52 -13.88 -16.83
N VAL A 333 -14.53 -13.75 -15.94
CA VAL A 333 -13.69 -12.55 -15.85
C VAL A 333 -12.91 -12.38 -17.16
N MET A 334 -12.33 -13.47 -17.67
CA MET A 334 -11.60 -13.46 -18.94
C MET A 334 -12.48 -13.04 -20.12
N GLN A 335 -13.67 -13.63 -20.27
CA GLN A 335 -14.62 -13.27 -21.32
C GLN A 335 -15.08 -11.83 -21.19
N TRP A 336 -15.29 -11.33 -19.97
CA TRP A 336 -15.65 -9.96 -19.71
C TRP A 336 -14.55 -8.99 -20.16
N VAL A 337 -13.28 -9.23 -19.80
CA VAL A 337 -12.15 -8.41 -20.27
C VAL A 337 -12.08 -8.41 -21.80
N ILE A 338 -12.09 -9.58 -22.43
CA ILE A 338 -12.03 -9.71 -23.90
C ILE A 338 -13.17 -8.93 -24.57
N HIS A 339 -14.40 -9.08 -24.06
CA HIS A 339 -15.56 -8.40 -24.58
C HIS A 339 -15.40 -6.88 -24.50
N ARG A 340 -15.01 -6.35 -23.33
CA ARG A 340 -14.87 -4.90 -23.12
C ARG A 340 -13.78 -4.27 -23.99
N VAL A 341 -12.65 -4.95 -24.14
CA VAL A 341 -11.52 -4.40 -24.91
C VAL A 341 -11.79 -4.44 -26.42
N ARG A 342 -12.50 -5.45 -26.92
CA ARG A 342 -12.87 -5.53 -28.35
C ARG A 342 -13.92 -4.49 -28.76
N HIS A 343 -14.80 -4.10 -27.85
CA HIS A 343 -15.89 -3.14 -28.12
C HIS A 343 -15.57 -1.71 -27.64
N ALA A 344 -14.30 -1.42 -27.30
CA ALA A 344 -13.87 -0.10 -26.85
C ALA A 344 -14.14 1.03 -27.87
N LYS A 345 -14.25 0.71 -29.16
CA LYS A 345 -14.48 1.69 -30.24
C LYS A 345 -15.94 2.15 -30.40
N THR A 346 -16.91 1.43 -29.85
CA THR A 346 -18.35 1.69 -30.10
C THR A 346 -19.04 2.54 -29.04
N GLY A 347 -18.30 3.07 -28.06
CA GLY A 347 -18.82 3.97 -27.02
C GLY A 347 -18.53 5.43 -27.32
N ARG A 348 -19.29 6.03 -28.25
CA ARG A 348 -19.54 7.47 -28.32
C ARG A 348 -21.01 7.70 -28.58
#